data_AF-A0A966NVE9-F1
#
_entry.id   AF-A0A966NVE9-F1
#
_cell.length_a   1.000
_cell.length_b   1.000
_cell.length_c   1.000
_cell.angle_alpha   90.00
_cell.angle_beta   90.00
_cell.angle_gamma   90.00
#
_symmetry.space_group_name_H-M   'P 1'
#
loop_
_entity.id
_entity.type
_entity.pdbx_description
1 polymer ?
#
loop_
_entity_poly.entity_id
_entity_poly.type
_entity_poly.pdbx_seq_one_letter_code
_entity_poly.pdbx_strand_id
1 'polypeptide(L)'
;FDVDPIALIRRTLRPASRHVLLVVDGSAAPPIDVIREETGETAEVWVCGRGQHAPKQSKPCTHDIRLHRESMKEYDPDKISALLDRELNRIVTDIEGKNIGLVFGETSSVMSYVSNPDSLIEFETRWKELVSESAAAVGAHAAWNVCVYEAHILRGRSHIDDTMNFLFDHHDEHWFARGTKVHTGDNARQRILKAVA
;
A
#
# COMPACT_ATOMS: atom_id res chain seq x y z
N PHE A 1 -37.57 -15.89 -5.70
CA PHE A 1 -36.39 -15.02 -5.82
C PHE A 1 -35.30 -15.85 -6.47
N ASP A 2 -35.05 -15.60 -7.74
CA ASP A 2 -34.03 -16.32 -8.50
C ASP A 2 -32.71 -15.57 -8.27
N VAL A 3 -31.91 -16.06 -7.33
CA VAL A 3 -30.60 -15.48 -7.05
C VAL A 3 -29.65 -16.12 -8.04
N ASP A 4 -29.13 -15.35 -9.00
CA ASP A 4 -28.12 -15.83 -9.94
C ASP A 4 -26.95 -16.44 -9.13
N PRO A 5 -26.76 -17.76 -9.18
CA PRO A 5 -25.74 -18.43 -8.38
C PRO A 5 -24.33 -18.01 -8.79
N ILE A 6 -24.12 -17.57 -10.05
CA ILE A 6 -22.83 -17.02 -10.49
C ILE A 6 -22.62 -15.63 -9.87
N ALA A 7 -23.65 -14.79 -9.81
CA ALA A 7 -23.58 -13.53 -9.10
C ALA A 7 -23.35 -13.74 -7.59
N LEU A 8 -24.01 -14.73 -6.98
CA LEU A 8 -23.81 -15.09 -5.58
C LEU A 8 -22.39 -15.61 -5.33
N ILE A 9 -21.86 -16.47 -6.22
CA ILE A 9 -20.49 -16.98 -6.19
C ILE A 9 -19.47 -15.85 -6.36
N ARG A 10 -19.67 -14.91 -7.30
CA ARG A 10 -18.80 -13.73 -7.44
C ARG A 10 -18.84 -12.82 -6.21
N ARG A 11 -20.01 -12.72 -5.56
CA ARG A 11 -20.18 -11.97 -4.31
C ARG A 11 -19.58 -12.67 -3.10
N THR A 12 -19.48 -14.01 -3.12
CA THR A 12 -18.92 -14.82 -2.03
C THR A 12 -17.43 -15.12 -2.22
N LEU A 13 -16.94 -15.17 -3.46
CA LEU A 13 -15.53 -15.33 -3.78
C LEU A 13 -14.85 -13.96 -3.79
N ARG A 14 -14.34 -13.57 -2.62
CA ARG A 14 -13.46 -12.42 -2.49
C ARG A 14 -12.17 -12.65 -3.31
N PRO A 15 -11.65 -11.63 -4.02
CA PRO A 15 -10.38 -11.76 -4.71
C PRO A 15 -9.25 -12.09 -3.74
N ALA A 16 -8.25 -12.86 -4.17
CA ALA A 16 -7.07 -13.09 -3.35
C ALA A 16 -6.39 -11.75 -3.03
N SER A 17 -6.04 -11.52 -1.76
CA SER A 17 -5.34 -10.31 -1.33
C SER A 17 -4.00 -10.20 -2.07
N ARG A 18 -3.73 -9.02 -2.64
CA ARG A 18 -2.50 -8.71 -3.37
C ARG A 18 -1.66 -7.71 -2.58
N HIS A 19 -0.43 -8.09 -2.30
CA HIS A 19 0.59 -7.22 -1.74
C HIS A 19 1.48 -6.65 -2.86
N VAL A 20 1.45 -5.35 -3.08
CA VAL A 20 2.01 -4.69 -4.26
C VAL A 20 3.14 -3.74 -3.86
N LEU A 21 4.32 -3.93 -4.45
CA LEU A 21 5.41 -2.98 -4.39
C LEU A 21 5.22 -1.92 -5.48
N LEU A 22 4.90 -0.69 -5.12
CA LEU A 22 4.82 0.43 -6.04
C LEU A 22 5.99 1.38 -5.84
N VAL A 23 6.92 1.42 -6.79
CA VAL A 23 8.01 2.40 -6.77
C VAL A 23 7.69 3.59 -7.67
N VAL A 24 7.87 4.80 -7.14
CA VAL A 24 7.57 6.05 -7.82
C VAL A 24 8.86 6.82 -8.11
N ASP A 25 9.04 7.23 -9.37
CA ASP A 25 10.19 8.03 -9.83
C ASP A 25 9.70 9.41 -10.30
N GLY A 26 9.97 10.44 -9.50
CA GLY A 26 9.60 11.83 -9.78
C GLY A 26 8.87 12.53 -8.62
N SER A 27 8.43 13.76 -8.86
CA SER A 27 7.88 14.66 -7.82
C SER A 27 6.42 14.41 -7.43
N ALA A 28 5.78 13.37 -7.99
CA ALA A 28 4.42 13.00 -7.63
C ALA A 28 4.27 11.48 -7.70
N ALA A 29 3.77 10.89 -6.60
CA ALA A 29 3.19 9.55 -6.63
C ALA A 29 2.06 9.50 -7.69
N PRO A 30 1.86 8.36 -8.38
CA PRO A 30 0.81 8.25 -9.38
C PRO A 30 -0.54 8.54 -8.72
N PRO A 31 -1.47 9.21 -9.42
CA PRO A 31 -2.82 9.42 -8.91
C PRO A 31 -3.49 8.08 -8.58
N ILE A 32 -4.33 8.07 -7.55
CA ILE A 32 -5.13 6.90 -7.18
C ILE A 32 -5.99 6.39 -8.33
N ASP A 33 -6.41 7.28 -9.23
CA ASP A 33 -7.18 6.92 -10.44
C ASP A 33 -6.37 5.98 -11.36
N VAL A 34 -5.04 6.13 -11.44
CA VAL A 34 -4.19 5.22 -12.24
C VAL A 34 -4.05 3.85 -11.57
N ILE A 35 -3.91 3.83 -10.23
CA ILE A 35 -3.91 2.57 -9.46
C ILE A 35 -5.25 1.83 -9.63
N ARG A 36 -6.37 2.57 -9.63
CA ARG A 36 -7.71 2.03 -9.86
C ARG A 36 -7.87 1.42 -11.25
N GLU A 37 -7.34 2.08 -12.28
CA GLU A 37 -7.37 1.57 -13.65
C GLU A 37 -6.63 0.22 -13.77
N GLU A 38 -5.47 0.08 -13.12
CA GLU A 38 -4.68 -1.16 -13.16
C GLU A 38 -5.30 -2.31 -12.33
N THR A 39 -6.05 -1.98 -11.27
CA THR A 39 -6.68 -2.98 -10.38
C THR A 39 -8.11 -3.34 -10.78
N GLY A 40 -8.73 -2.56 -11.67
CA GLY A 40 -10.12 -2.69 -12.06
C GLY A 40 -11.10 -2.47 -10.89
N GLU A 41 -12.29 -3.03 -10.99
CA GLU A 41 -13.38 -2.87 -10.00
C GLU A 41 -13.25 -3.82 -8.78
N THR A 42 -12.06 -4.36 -8.52
CA THR A 42 -11.85 -5.37 -7.48
C THR A 42 -11.80 -4.78 -6.06
N ALA A 43 -11.55 -3.47 -5.93
CA ALA A 43 -11.72 -2.70 -4.70
C ALA A 43 -12.84 -1.67 -4.84
N GLU A 44 -13.82 -1.73 -3.94
CA GLU A 44 -14.97 -0.84 -3.87
C GLU A 44 -14.64 0.47 -3.14
N VAL A 45 -13.72 0.42 -2.16
CA VAL A 45 -13.29 1.57 -1.37
C VAL A 45 -11.78 1.63 -1.32
N TRP A 46 -11.23 2.85 -1.48
CA TRP A 46 -9.80 3.08 -1.38
C TRP A 46 -9.46 3.86 -0.11
N VAL A 47 -8.48 3.38 0.63
CA VAL A 47 -8.01 3.94 1.89
C VAL A 47 -6.53 4.30 1.74
N CYS A 48 -6.16 5.56 1.93
CA CYS A 48 -4.78 6.03 1.77
C CYS A 48 -4.13 6.27 3.13
N GLY A 49 -3.03 5.59 3.42
CA GLY A 49 -2.08 5.98 4.46
C GLY A 49 -1.32 7.22 4.03
N ARG A 50 -1.62 8.36 4.67
CA ARG A 50 -0.98 9.65 4.36
C ARG A 50 -0.07 10.08 5.49
N GLY A 51 1.17 10.41 5.12
CA GLY A 51 2.09 11.11 6.00
C GLY A 51 1.55 12.50 6.35
N GLN A 52 2.04 13.07 7.46
CA GLN A 52 1.54 14.37 7.97
C GLN A 52 1.71 15.54 6.98
N HIS A 53 2.61 15.42 5.99
CA HIS A 53 2.86 16.45 4.97
C HIS A 53 2.44 16.04 3.55
N ALA A 54 1.38 15.24 3.40
CA ALA A 54 0.92 14.80 2.09
C ALA A 54 0.68 15.99 1.12
N PRO A 55 1.19 15.92 -0.13
CA PRO A 55 1.03 17.00 -1.10
C PRO A 55 -0.46 17.22 -1.43
N LYS A 56 -0.84 18.49 -1.56
CA LYS A 56 -2.25 18.95 -1.68
C LYS A 56 -2.98 18.51 -2.95
N GLN A 57 -2.32 17.83 -3.90
CA GLN A 57 -2.77 17.74 -5.30
C GLN A 57 -3.19 16.34 -5.79
N SER A 58 -3.16 15.28 -4.98
CA SER A 58 -3.80 14.02 -5.39
C SER A 58 -5.27 14.03 -4.95
N LYS A 59 -6.20 13.74 -5.89
CA LYS A 59 -7.59 13.42 -5.52
C LYS A 59 -7.54 12.36 -4.41
N PRO A 60 -8.22 12.61 -3.27
CA PRO A 60 -8.06 11.75 -2.13
C PRO A 60 -8.67 10.39 -2.39
N CYS A 61 -8.07 9.37 -1.76
CA CYS A 61 -8.76 8.13 -1.49
C CYS A 61 -10.14 8.41 -0.87
N THR A 62 -11.03 7.42 -0.90
CA THR A 62 -12.34 7.54 -0.23
C THR A 62 -12.15 7.90 1.25
N HIS A 63 -11.13 7.32 1.89
CA HIS A 63 -10.70 7.67 3.23
C HIS A 63 -9.19 7.87 3.30
N ASP A 64 -8.77 8.79 4.16
CA ASP A 64 -7.38 8.93 4.57
C ASP A 64 -7.23 8.38 5.99
N ILE A 65 -6.14 7.66 6.21
CA ILE A 65 -5.69 7.13 7.51
C ILE A 65 -4.28 7.62 7.80
N ARG A 66 -3.89 7.60 9.07
CA ARG A 66 -2.58 8.05 9.53
C ARG A 66 -1.91 6.96 10.36
N LEU A 67 -0.86 6.37 9.83
CA LEU A 67 -0.16 5.29 10.52
C LEU A 67 1.11 5.76 11.21
N HIS A 68 1.62 6.94 10.86
CA HIS A 68 2.78 7.53 11.53
C HIS A 68 2.49 8.92 12.15
N ARG A 69 3.23 9.27 13.20
CA ARG A 69 3.16 10.57 13.90
C ARG A 69 4.56 11.10 14.16
N GLU A 70 4.77 12.42 14.08
CA GLU A 70 6.04 13.11 14.43
C GLU A 70 6.67 12.67 15.76
N SER A 71 5.85 12.32 16.76
CA SER A 71 6.33 11.84 18.06
C SER A 71 6.98 10.45 18.01
N MET A 72 6.75 9.69 16.94
CA MET A 72 7.28 8.35 16.73
C MET A 72 8.64 8.50 16.04
N LYS A 73 9.70 8.58 16.84
CA LYS A 73 11.08 8.71 16.32
C LYS A 73 11.60 7.43 15.69
N GLU A 74 11.04 6.30 16.10
CA GLU A 74 11.34 4.98 15.59
C GLU A 74 10.10 4.39 14.93
N TYR A 75 10.34 3.60 13.88
CA TYR A 75 9.34 2.73 13.31
C TYR A 75 9.11 1.54 14.26
N ASP A 76 7.91 1.48 14.85
CA ASP A 76 7.50 0.46 15.82
C ASP A 76 6.31 -0.33 15.24
N PRO A 77 6.56 -1.55 14.72
CA PRO A 77 5.56 -2.41 14.10
C PRO A 77 4.25 -2.55 14.89
N ASP A 78 4.34 -2.70 16.22
CA ASP A 78 3.18 -2.97 17.05
C ASP A 78 2.34 -1.70 17.24
N LYS A 79 3.00 -0.53 17.33
CA LYS A 79 2.28 0.76 17.31
C LYS A 79 1.64 1.04 15.95
N ILE A 80 2.31 0.70 14.85
CA ILE A 80 1.75 0.86 13.50
C ILE A 80 0.51 -0.04 13.33
N SER A 81 0.58 -1.29 13.78
CA SER A 81 -0.56 -2.23 13.79
C SER A 81 -1.75 -1.65 14.54
N ALA A 82 -1.54 -1.20 15.79
CA ALA A 82 -2.60 -0.64 16.62
C ALA A 82 -3.20 0.65 16.04
N LEU A 83 -2.41 1.44 15.29
CA LEU A 83 -2.90 2.62 14.58
C LEU A 83 -3.73 2.23 13.37
N LEU A 84 -3.34 1.20 12.61
CA LEU A 84 -4.13 0.69 11.49
C LEU A 84 -5.51 0.21 11.97
N ASP A 85 -5.54 -0.63 13.01
CA ASP A 85 -6.80 -1.14 13.58
C ASP A 85 -7.73 0.01 13.99
N ARG A 86 -7.17 1.01 14.67
CA ARG A 86 -7.92 2.19 15.11
C ARG A 86 -8.48 2.99 13.92
N GLU A 87 -7.67 3.22 12.90
CA GLU A 87 -8.06 4.01 11.75
C GLU A 87 -9.10 3.28 10.88
N LEU A 88 -8.97 1.97 10.70
CA LEU A 88 -9.98 1.17 10.01
C LEU A 88 -11.30 1.11 10.80
N ASN A 89 -11.22 0.92 12.12
CA ASN A 89 -12.42 0.93 12.96
C ASN A 89 -13.13 2.29 12.96
N ARG A 90 -12.41 3.40 12.79
CA ARG A 90 -13.00 4.74 12.66
C ARG A 90 -13.87 4.88 11.41
N ILE A 91 -13.57 4.16 10.34
CA ILE A 91 -14.29 4.21 9.06
C ILE A 91 -15.12 2.95 8.80
N VAL A 92 -15.33 2.12 9.83
CA VAL A 92 -15.98 0.79 9.72
C VAL A 92 -17.33 0.84 9.00
N THR A 93 -18.15 1.84 9.28
CA THR A 93 -19.48 2.00 8.67
C THR A 93 -19.43 2.15 7.16
N ASP A 94 -18.30 2.59 6.61
CA ASP A 94 -18.11 2.85 5.20
C ASP A 94 -17.40 1.69 4.48
N ILE A 95 -16.75 0.78 5.22
CA ILE A 95 -15.94 -0.32 4.66
C ILE A 95 -16.43 -1.73 4.99
N GLU A 96 -17.30 -1.88 5.98
CA GLU A 96 -17.84 -3.18 6.38
C GLU A 96 -18.51 -3.89 5.19
N GLY A 97 -18.17 -5.18 5.00
CA GLY A 97 -18.70 -6.01 3.92
C GLY A 97 -18.08 -5.75 2.54
N LYS A 98 -17.17 -4.79 2.40
CA LYS A 98 -16.59 -4.38 1.11
C LYS A 98 -15.18 -4.91 0.89
N ASN A 99 -14.82 -5.03 -0.38
CA ASN A 99 -13.43 -5.15 -0.80
C ASN A 99 -12.78 -3.77 -0.78
N ILE A 100 -11.70 -3.63 -0.02
CA ILE A 100 -10.94 -2.39 0.11
C ILE A 100 -9.56 -2.51 -0.52
N GLY A 101 -9.08 -1.40 -1.08
CA GLY A 101 -7.69 -1.21 -1.47
C GLY A 101 -7.02 -0.23 -0.52
N LEU A 102 -5.90 -0.63 0.06
CA LEU A 102 -5.08 0.22 0.93
C LEU A 102 -3.83 0.66 0.19
N VAL A 103 -3.55 1.96 0.20
CA VAL A 103 -2.34 2.54 -0.39
C VAL A 103 -1.55 3.22 0.70
N PHE A 104 -0.38 2.68 1.00
CA PHE A 104 0.53 3.20 2.01
C PHE A 104 1.53 4.14 1.34
N GLY A 105 1.05 5.37 1.09
CA GLY A 105 1.81 6.44 0.42
C GLY A 105 2.94 7.01 1.26
N GLU A 106 2.94 6.74 2.56
CA GLU A 106 3.93 7.27 3.51
C GLU A 106 5.15 6.38 3.69
N THR A 107 5.14 5.15 3.19
CA THR A 107 6.12 4.10 3.52
C THR A 107 7.57 4.56 3.35
N SER A 108 8.00 5.01 2.16
CA SER A 108 9.37 5.53 2.02
C SER A 108 9.58 6.90 2.67
N SER A 109 8.55 7.75 2.71
CA SER A 109 8.68 9.08 3.30
C SER A 109 9.05 8.99 4.79
N VAL A 110 8.49 8.00 5.50
CA VAL A 110 8.80 7.65 6.90
C VAL A 110 10.26 7.33 7.09
N MET A 111 10.86 6.61 6.15
CA MET A 111 12.27 6.24 6.20
C MET A 111 13.21 7.45 6.27
N SER A 112 12.78 8.61 5.76
CA SER A 112 13.61 9.83 5.76
C SER A 112 13.72 10.51 7.13
N TYR A 113 12.88 10.16 8.10
CA TYR A 113 12.82 10.85 9.39
C TYR A 113 12.83 9.94 10.64
N VAL A 114 12.65 8.63 10.48
CA VAL A 114 12.83 7.69 11.60
C VAL A 114 14.31 7.33 11.79
N SER A 115 14.70 7.01 13.03
CA SER A 115 16.09 6.63 13.36
C SER A 115 16.45 5.18 13.00
N ASN A 116 15.47 4.33 12.68
CA ASN A 116 15.63 2.91 12.33
C ASN A 116 14.90 2.55 11.02
N PRO A 117 15.27 3.15 9.87
CA PRO A 117 14.56 2.94 8.61
C PRO A 117 14.58 1.48 8.10
N ASP A 118 15.51 0.66 8.57
CA ASP A 118 15.59 -0.77 8.22
C ASP A 118 14.45 -1.58 8.83
N SER A 119 13.96 -1.19 10.02
CA SER A 119 12.79 -1.85 10.63
C SER A 119 11.52 -1.70 9.80
N LEU A 120 11.42 -0.67 8.96
CA LEU A 120 10.31 -0.50 8.02
C LEU A 120 10.41 -1.49 6.87
N ILE A 121 11.62 -1.73 6.34
CA ILE A 121 11.84 -2.76 5.31
C ILE A 121 11.58 -4.15 5.88
N GLU A 122 12.14 -4.48 7.04
CA GLU A 122 11.95 -5.78 7.69
C GLU A 122 10.47 -6.10 7.96
N PHE A 123 9.67 -5.07 8.22
CA PHE A 123 8.25 -5.21 8.51
C PHE A 123 7.41 -5.67 7.31
N GLU A 124 7.93 -5.58 6.07
CA GLU A 124 7.26 -6.14 4.89
C GLU A 124 6.99 -7.65 5.00
N THR A 125 7.74 -8.35 5.85
CA THR A 125 7.49 -9.78 6.18
C THR A 125 6.15 -10.02 6.88
N ARG A 126 5.63 -9.03 7.60
CA ARG A 126 4.40 -9.11 8.41
C ARG A 126 3.24 -8.34 7.77
N TRP A 127 3.54 -7.42 6.85
CA TRP A 127 2.59 -6.41 6.41
C TRP A 127 1.35 -6.99 5.73
N LYS A 128 1.53 -7.98 4.85
CA LYS A 128 0.43 -8.65 4.14
C LYS A 128 -0.58 -9.30 5.09
N GLU A 129 -0.08 -10.05 6.08
CA GLU A 129 -0.92 -10.74 7.06
C GLU A 129 -1.64 -9.73 7.96
N LEU A 130 -0.89 -8.78 8.52
CA LEU A 130 -1.42 -7.74 9.39
C LEU A 130 -2.54 -6.93 8.72
N VAL A 131 -2.35 -6.47 7.49
CA VAL A 131 -3.37 -5.69 6.77
C VAL A 131 -4.63 -6.53 6.52
N SER A 132 -4.46 -7.82 6.22
CA SER A 132 -5.59 -8.74 6.03
C SER A 132 -6.37 -8.96 7.32
N GLU A 133 -5.67 -9.15 8.44
CA GLU A 133 -6.27 -9.32 9.77
C GLU A 133 -6.99 -8.06 10.24
N SER A 134 -6.36 -6.89 10.13
CA SER A 134 -6.96 -5.60 10.50
C SER A 134 -8.22 -5.30 9.69
N ALA A 135 -8.21 -5.59 8.38
CA ALA A 135 -9.40 -5.42 7.54
C ALA A 135 -10.51 -6.42 7.90
N ALA A 136 -10.15 -7.68 8.18
CA ALA A 136 -11.11 -8.70 8.59
C ALA A 136 -11.77 -8.38 9.94
N ALA A 137 -11.02 -7.80 10.89
CA ALA A 137 -11.51 -7.40 12.21
C ALA A 137 -12.65 -6.37 12.17
N VAL A 138 -12.71 -5.56 11.10
CA VAL A 138 -13.77 -4.57 10.85
C VAL A 138 -14.79 -5.05 9.80
N GLY A 139 -14.81 -6.34 9.48
CA GLY A 139 -15.75 -6.95 8.53
C GLY A 139 -15.47 -6.64 7.05
N ALA A 140 -14.34 -6.01 6.73
CA ALA A 140 -13.92 -5.71 5.37
C ALA A 140 -13.07 -6.83 4.76
N HIS A 141 -12.59 -6.64 3.52
CA HIS A 141 -11.62 -7.50 2.85
C HIS A 141 -10.51 -6.66 2.22
N ALA A 142 -9.25 -6.86 2.60
CA ALA A 142 -8.13 -6.19 1.93
C ALA A 142 -7.82 -6.87 0.58
N ALA A 143 -8.45 -6.41 -0.50
CA ALA A 143 -8.19 -6.90 -1.84
C ALA A 143 -6.81 -6.45 -2.36
N TRP A 144 -6.43 -5.20 -2.03
CA TRP A 144 -5.15 -4.62 -2.40
C TRP A 144 -4.45 -4.01 -1.19
N ASN A 145 -3.17 -4.29 -1.05
CA ASN A 145 -2.24 -3.67 -0.11
C ASN A 145 -1.07 -3.14 -0.94
N VAL A 146 -1.00 -1.82 -1.16
CA VAL A 146 0.00 -1.18 -2.01
C VAL A 146 1.00 -0.41 -1.16
N CYS A 147 2.23 -0.91 -1.07
CA CYS A 147 3.34 -0.23 -0.42
C CYS A 147 4.02 0.72 -1.41
N VAL A 148 4.07 2.01 -1.10
CA VAL A 148 4.61 3.03 -2.00
C VAL A 148 6.00 3.47 -1.56
N TYR A 149 6.97 3.30 -2.47
CA TYR A 149 8.36 3.69 -2.25
C TYR A 149 8.83 4.72 -3.27
N GLU A 150 9.45 5.80 -2.82
CA GLU A 150 10.08 6.80 -3.67
C GLU A 150 11.47 6.35 -4.09
N ALA A 151 11.71 6.27 -5.39
CA ALA A 151 12.96 5.75 -5.96
C ALA A 151 14.20 6.50 -5.45
N HIS A 152 14.09 7.81 -5.23
CA HIS A 152 15.20 8.61 -4.72
C HIS A 152 15.54 8.32 -3.25
N ILE A 153 14.57 7.90 -2.43
CA ILE A 153 14.78 7.48 -1.04
C ILE A 153 15.44 6.10 -1.03
N LEU A 154 14.95 5.18 -1.87
CA LEU A 154 15.56 3.86 -2.02
C LEU A 154 17.02 3.95 -2.48
N ARG A 155 17.32 4.76 -3.51
CA ARG A 155 18.70 4.98 -4.00
C ARG A 155 19.68 5.44 -2.91
N GLY A 156 19.19 6.14 -1.88
CA GLY A 156 20.01 6.63 -0.78
C GLY A 156 20.45 5.56 0.23
N ARG A 157 19.97 4.31 0.12
CA ARG A 157 20.26 3.24 1.07
C ARG A 157 21.64 2.61 0.82
N SER A 158 22.35 2.26 1.90
CA SER A 158 23.70 1.67 1.86
C SER A 158 23.74 0.24 1.28
N HIS A 159 22.63 -0.50 1.39
CA HIS A 159 22.49 -1.88 0.90
C HIS A 159 21.30 -1.98 -0.06
N ILE A 160 21.34 -1.20 -1.14
CA ILE A 160 20.21 -1.08 -2.06
C ILE A 160 19.89 -2.41 -2.77
N ASP A 161 20.90 -3.18 -3.19
CA ASP A 161 20.67 -4.46 -3.86
C ASP A 161 19.94 -5.46 -2.94
N ASP A 162 20.38 -5.59 -1.69
CA ASP A 162 19.74 -6.44 -0.68
C ASP A 162 18.33 -5.94 -0.35
N THR A 163 18.16 -4.62 -0.21
CA THR A 163 16.85 -4.00 0.02
C THR A 163 15.90 -4.33 -1.13
N MET A 164 16.34 -4.20 -2.39
CA MET A 164 15.47 -4.44 -3.54
C MET A 164 15.12 -5.91 -3.71
N ASN A 165 16.08 -6.82 -3.53
CA ASN A 165 15.80 -8.26 -3.55
C ASN A 165 14.77 -8.61 -2.47
N PHE A 166 14.96 -8.10 -1.25
CA PHE A 166 14.01 -8.29 -0.16
C PHE A 166 12.62 -7.76 -0.52
N LEU A 167 12.51 -6.54 -1.04
CA LEU A 167 11.22 -5.97 -1.44
C LEU A 167 10.55 -6.78 -2.57
N PHE A 168 11.31 -7.27 -3.56
CA PHE A 168 10.73 -8.10 -4.62
C PHE A 168 10.22 -9.45 -4.11
N ASP A 169 10.90 -10.05 -3.14
CA ASP A 169 10.55 -11.36 -2.60
C ASP A 169 9.31 -11.31 -1.68
N HIS A 170 9.01 -10.15 -1.08
CA HIS A 170 7.91 -9.97 -0.13
C HIS A 170 6.64 -9.32 -0.72
N HIS A 171 6.64 -8.99 -2.01
CA HIS A 171 5.47 -8.46 -2.70
C HIS A 171 5.05 -9.38 -3.85
N ASP A 172 3.75 -9.64 -3.94
CA ASP A 172 3.14 -10.49 -4.98
C ASP A 172 3.23 -9.85 -6.37
N GLU A 173 3.23 -8.51 -6.43
CA GLU A 173 3.28 -7.74 -7.67
C GLU A 173 4.24 -6.55 -7.56
N HIS A 174 4.87 -6.21 -8.69
CA HIS A 174 5.84 -5.11 -8.76
C HIS A 174 5.39 -4.11 -9.79
N TRP A 175 5.24 -2.86 -9.36
CA TRP A 175 4.76 -1.77 -10.17
C TRP A 175 5.75 -0.60 -10.13
N PHE A 176 5.88 0.09 -11.26
CA PHE A 176 6.74 1.25 -11.40
C PHE A 176 5.95 2.40 -11.99
N ALA A 177 5.94 3.53 -11.30
CA ALA A 177 5.25 4.73 -11.73
C ALA A 177 6.22 5.88 -12.01
N ARG A 178 5.95 6.59 -13.12
CA ARG A 178 6.62 7.84 -13.47
C ARG A 178 5.65 8.77 -14.17
N GLY A 179 5.32 9.88 -13.52
CA GLY A 179 4.25 10.76 -13.97
C GLY A 179 2.90 10.04 -13.93
N THR A 180 2.17 10.02 -15.05
CA THR A 180 0.86 9.35 -15.17
C THR A 180 0.94 7.91 -15.68
N LYS A 181 2.14 7.38 -15.90
CA LYS A 181 2.33 6.03 -16.42
C LYS A 181 2.66 5.07 -15.28
N VAL A 182 1.95 3.95 -15.24
CA VAL A 182 2.28 2.78 -14.43
C VAL A 182 2.71 1.64 -15.35
N HIS A 183 3.75 0.94 -14.92
CA HIS A 183 4.21 -0.30 -15.53
C HIS A 183 4.07 -1.40 -14.47
N THR A 184 3.78 -2.62 -14.88
CA THR A 184 3.60 -3.78 -13.99
C THR A 184 4.50 -4.96 -14.39
N GLY A 185 4.66 -5.94 -13.48
CA GLY A 185 5.39 -7.19 -13.72
C GLY A 185 6.88 -7.01 -13.99
N ASP A 186 7.45 -7.87 -14.83
CA ASP A 186 8.90 -7.86 -15.14
C ASP A 186 9.38 -6.53 -15.73
N ASN A 187 8.52 -5.86 -16.51
CA ASN A 187 8.83 -4.54 -17.07
C ASN A 187 9.01 -3.50 -15.95
N ALA A 188 8.13 -3.54 -14.94
CA ALA A 188 8.27 -2.70 -13.76
C ALA A 188 9.54 -3.03 -13.00
N ARG A 189 9.80 -4.30 -12.69
CA ARG A 189 10.99 -4.74 -11.96
C ARG A 189 12.29 -4.22 -12.58
N GLN A 190 12.43 -4.30 -13.91
CA GLN A 190 13.59 -3.76 -14.62
C GLN A 190 13.69 -2.23 -14.53
N ARG A 191 12.56 -1.52 -14.56
CA ARG A 191 12.54 -0.05 -14.43
C ARG A 191 12.86 0.40 -13.02
N ILE A 192 12.37 -0.33 -12.01
CA ILE A 192 12.69 -0.09 -10.60
C ILE A 192 14.20 -0.18 -10.40
N LEU A 193 14.83 -1.28 -10.82
CA LEU A 193 16.27 -1.46 -10.70
C LEU A 193 17.05 -0.33 -11.39
N LYS A 194 16.62 0.12 -12.58
CA LYS A 194 17.24 1.27 -13.26
C LYS A 194 17.03 2.60 -12.53
N ALA A 195 15.91 2.76 -11.83
CA ALA A 195 15.58 3.99 -11.12
C ALA A 195 16.29 4.09 -9.77
N VAL A 196 16.61 2.97 -9.14
CA VAL A 196 17.27 2.92 -7.81
C VAL A 196 18.77 2.61 -7.87
N ALA A 197 19.29 2.24 -9.05
CA ALA A 197 20.72 2.17 -9.33
C ALA A 197 21.41 3.53 -9.31
#